data_AF-A0A1B7VTZ1-F1
#
_entry.id   AF-A0A1B7VTZ1-F1
#
_cell.length_a   1.000
_cell.length_b   1.000
_cell.length_c   1.000
_cell.angle_alpha   90.00
_cell.angle_beta   90.00
_cell.angle_gamma   90.00
#
_symmetry.space_group_name_H-M   'P 1'
#
loop_
_entity.id
_entity.type
_entity.pdbx_description
1 polymer ?
#
loop_
_entity_poly.entity_id
_entity_poly.type
_entity_poly.pdbx_seq_one_letter_code
_entity_poly.pdbx_strand_id
1 'polypeptide(L)'
;MNKQFNKNPFNKTTRGLEYYKKLQVFAEQELDNRFEDLALFIRNVIIEKDTPKSLPHELSKYDLIVLVPVDKKFPNRWSITPNIECCTQIYNDKDSKSITVEKFLSAPIIQYNNELYTLQNFVFAIAYSGSIHWQPSCEANQPNLNQLYNDVICEISETSLRLIHDISRCLVAAYKEIFEKFDGNNDGYSDIMSRQPMIVNNGQLIEDGYGDPTLLFNHSYLQIPIAEQVNYGIRICLELQMLNTLQQGFIFVYGNRHQKNISLSCEHNLKFLIFKTFSQNRTSLNKTIKVPVNVDMFQKPFTIEMALYKNGYLSISINEYLQHCEKIPTNFSIYNGKLITGANLDGEKFGNFLCSVVSIEAIDTLNIIHTIFMSGVRRLSRFDGLQLPPDIIKRPARR
;
A
#
# COMPACT_ATOMS: atom_id res chain seq x y z
N MET A 1 1.38 -23.09 30.42
CA MET A 1 1.22 -22.28 29.19
C MET A 1 0.23 -22.97 28.28
N ASN A 2 -0.99 -22.44 28.16
CA ASN A 2 -2.01 -22.99 27.27
C ASN A 2 -1.69 -22.56 25.83
N LYS A 3 -1.20 -23.49 25.00
CA LYS A 3 -1.24 -23.34 23.56
C LYS A 3 -2.71 -23.39 23.14
N GLN A 4 -3.31 -22.24 22.84
CA GLN A 4 -4.58 -22.20 22.13
C GLN A 4 -4.37 -22.83 20.76
N PHE A 5 -4.85 -24.07 20.60
CA PHE A 5 -4.92 -24.70 19.29
C PHE A 5 -5.93 -23.95 18.42
N ASN A 6 -5.49 -23.63 17.21
CA ASN A 6 -6.20 -22.82 16.22
C ASN A 6 -7.55 -23.51 15.86
N LYS A 7 -8.68 -22.83 16.08
CA LYS A 7 -10.03 -23.42 15.98
C LYS A 7 -10.48 -23.80 14.57
N ASN A 8 -9.71 -23.52 13.51
CA ASN A 8 -9.99 -24.04 12.17
C ASN A 8 -8.74 -24.05 11.26
N PRO A 9 -8.02 -25.19 11.12
CA PRO A 9 -6.78 -25.28 10.34
C PRO A 9 -6.97 -25.06 8.82
N PHE A 10 -8.21 -24.95 8.35
CA PHE A 10 -8.56 -24.74 6.94
C PHE A 10 -8.82 -23.28 6.56
N ASN A 11 -8.68 -22.34 7.50
CA ASN A 11 -8.81 -20.92 7.19
C ASN A 11 -7.61 -20.45 6.35
N LYS A 12 -7.85 -20.16 5.06
CA LYS A 12 -6.81 -19.74 4.10
C LYS A 12 -6.15 -18.41 4.46
N THR A 13 -6.88 -17.49 5.09
CA THR A 13 -6.31 -16.23 5.60
C THR A 13 -5.30 -16.50 6.71
N THR A 14 -5.67 -17.34 7.68
CA THR A 14 -4.81 -17.72 8.81
C THR A 14 -3.56 -18.45 8.34
N ARG A 15 -3.69 -19.36 7.36
CA ARG A 15 -2.54 -20.06 6.77
C ARG A 15 -1.60 -19.11 6.04
N GLY A 16 -2.11 -18.13 5.31
CA GLY A 16 -1.28 -17.11 4.67
C GLY A 16 -0.45 -16.31 5.69
N LEU A 17 -1.04 -15.94 6.83
CA LEU A 17 -0.34 -15.25 7.92
C LEU A 17 0.72 -16.14 8.56
N GLU A 18 0.42 -17.43 8.76
CA GLU A 18 1.39 -18.41 9.25
C GLU A 18 2.59 -18.54 8.30
N TYR A 19 2.36 -18.57 6.98
CA TYR A 19 3.45 -18.65 6.00
C TYR A 19 4.29 -17.37 5.95
N TYR A 20 3.69 -16.19 6.11
CA TYR A 20 4.46 -14.96 6.29
C TYR A 20 5.36 -15.04 7.53
N LYS A 21 4.81 -15.42 8.69
CA LYS A 21 5.58 -15.55 9.94
C LYS A 21 6.72 -16.55 9.82
N LYS A 22 6.51 -17.67 9.11
CA LYS A 22 7.58 -18.65 8.82
C LYS A 22 8.65 -18.09 7.89
N LEU A 23 8.27 -17.41 6.81
CA LEU A 23 9.21 -16.79 5.88
C LEU A 23 10.05 -15.71 6.56
N GLN A 24 9.44 -14.92 7.45
CA GLN A 24 10.14 -13.94 8.26
C GLN A 24 11.22 -14.60 9.12
N VAL A 25 10.88 -15.65 9.87
CA VAL A 25 11.85 -16.40 10.68
C VAL A 25 12.98 -16.97 9.81
N PHE A 26 12.66 -17.51 8.64
CA PHE A 26 13.64 -18.03 7.69
C PHE A 26 14.60 -16.92 7.20
N ALA A 27 14.07 -15.75 6.83
CA ALA A 27 14.86 -14.62 6.33
C ALA A 27 15.75 -13.97 7.39
N GLU A 28 15.31 -13.96 8.66
CA GLU A 28 16.04 -13.38 9.79
C GLU A 28 17.08 -14.33 10.38
N GLN A 29 16.81 -15.65 10.38
CA GLN A 29 17.66 -16.66 11.02
C GLN A 29 18.52 -17.47 10.02
N GLU A 30 18.43 -17.17 8.72
CA GLU A 30 19.16 -17.86 7.64
C GLU A 30 19.07 -19.40 7.72
N LEU A 31 17.87 -19.95 7.96
CA LEU A 31 17.70 -21.40 8.19
C LEU A 31 17.73 -22.21 6.88
N ASP A 32 18.84 -22.85 6.54
CA ASP A 32 19.05 -23.50 5.22
C ASP A 32 18.06 -24.61 4.79
N ASN A 33 17.21 -25.10 5.70
CA ASN A 33 16.34 -26.26 5.47
C ASN A 33 14.85 -25.93 5.25
N ARG A 34 14.47 -24.67 5.01
CA ARG A 34 13.05 -24.29 4.84
C ARG A 34 12.70 -23.52 3.58
N PHE A 35 13.30 -23.88 2.46
CA PHE A 35 12.95 -23.30 1.14
C PHE A 35 11.46 -23.47 0.78
N GLU A 36 10.79 -24.47 1.34
CA GLU A 36 9.34 -24.68 1.17
C GLU A 36 8.51 -23.49 1.66
N ASP A 37 8.97 -22.79 2.71
CA ASP A 37 8.24 -21.64 3.27
C ASP A 37 8.18 -20.48 2.27
N LEU A 38 9.22 -20.28 1.46
CA LEU A 38 9.24 -19.29 0.38
C LEU A 38 8.22 -19.61 -0.71
N ALA A 39 8.19 -20.87 -1.16
CA ALA A 39 7.24 -21.29 -2.19
C ALA A 39 5.79 -21.28 -1.68
N LEU A 40 5.56 -21.70 -0.44
CA LEU A 40 4.25 -21.61 0.21
C LEU A 40 3.82 -20.15 0.39
N PHE A 41 4.75 -19.24 0.70
CA PHE A 41 4.46 -17.80 0.73
C PHE A 41 4.05 -17.28 -0.65
N ILE A 42 4.85 -17.47 -1.69
CA ILE A 42 4.53 -17.00 -3.05
C ILE A 42 3.16 -17.52 -3.50
N ARG A 43 2.86 -18.81 -3.24
CA ARG A 43 1.55 -19.39 -3.50
C ARG A 43 0.42 -18.69 -2.75
N ASN A 44 0.49 -18.74 -1.42
CA ASN A 44 -0.64 -18.43 -0.54
C ASN A 44 -0.76 -16.94 -0.23
N VAL A 45 0.24 -16.12 -0.57
CA VAL A 45 0.29 -14.69 -0.27
C VAL A 45 0.32 -13.83 -1.54
N ILE A 46 0.74 -14.37 -2.69
CA ILE A 46 0.84 -13.59 -3.94
C ILE A 46 -0.09 -14.15 -5.02
N ILE A 47 -0.02 -15.46 -5.30
CA ILE A 47 -0.66 -16.03 -6.51
C ILE A 47 -2.13 -16.39 -6.31
N GLU A 48 -2.54 -16.92 -5.16
CA GLU A 48 -3.92 -17.35 -4.91
C GLU A 48 -4.94 -16.18 -4.75
N LYS A 49 -4.75 -15.04 -5.42
CA LYS A 49 -5.63 -13.86 -5.38
C LYS A 49 -7.07 -14.11 -5.86
N ASP A 50 -7.25 -15.07 -6.77
CA ASP A 50 -8.56 -15.43 -7.32
C ASP A 50 -9.28 -16.48 -6.45
N THR A 51 -8.62 -16.98 -5.41
CA THR A 51 -9.20 -17.95 -4.49
C THR A 51 -10.00 -17.23 -3.39
N PRO A 52 -11.33 -17.41 -3.30
CA PRO A 52 -12.13 -16.73 -2.30
C PRO A 52 -11.63 -16.99 -0.87
N LYS A 53 -11.62 -15.93 -0.05
CA LYS A 53 -11.15 -15.94 1.35
C LYS A 53 -9.66 -16.30 1.53
N SER A 54 -8.85 -16.33 0.47
CA SER A 54 -7.39 -16.37 0.62
C SER A 54 -6.89 -15.02 1.14
N LEU A 55 -5.72 -15.00 1.79
CA LEU A 55 -5.09 -13.76 2.22
C LEU A 55 -4.85 -12.78 1.04
N PRO A 56 -4.27 -13.19 -0.11
CA PRO A 56 -4.10 -12.31 -1.26
C PRO A 56 -5.43 -11.81 -1.82
N HIS A 57 -6.48 -12.63 -1.80
CA HIS A 57 -7.81 -12.20 -2.21
C HIS A 57 -8.37 -11.10 -1.30
N GLU A 58 -8.18 -11.23 0.03
CA GLU A 58 -8.60 -10.20 0.98
C GLU A 58 -7.77 -8.91 0.82
N LEU A 59 -6.46 -9.04 0.60
CA LEU A 59 -5.56 -7.90 0.37
C LEU A 59 -5.86 -7.18 -0.94
N SER A 60 -6.15 -7.92 -2.02
CA SER A 60 -6.38 -7.35 -3.35
C SER A 60 -7.63 -6.47 -3.42
N LYS A 61 -8.59 -6.64 -2.50
CA LYS A 61 -9.79 -5.79 -2.42
C LYS A 61 -9.46 -4.33 -2.19
N TYR A 62 -8.33 -4.02 -1.54
CA TYR A 62 -7.94 -2.66 -1.19
C TYR A 62 -7.04 -2.00 -2.22
N ASP A 63 -6.52 -2.76 -3.20
CA ASP A 63 -5.61 -2.26 -4.25
C ASP A 63 -4.35 -1.58 -3.67
N LEU A 64 -3.76 -2.15 -2.61
CA LEU A 64 -2.58 -1.59 -1.94
C LEU A 64 -1.35 -1.57 -2.87
N ILE A 65 -0.52 -0.53 -2.76
CA ILE A 65 0.80 -0.54 -3.40
C ILE A 65 1.70 -1.45 -2.57
N VAL A 66 2.34 -2.40 -3.24
CA VAL A 66 3.36 -3.27 -2.66
C VAL A 66 4.57 -3.25 -3.57
N LEU A 67 5.69 -2.76 -3.03
CA LEU A 67 6.92 -2.60 -3.78
C LEU A 67 8.05 -3.40 -3.11
N VAL A 68 8.70 -4.22 -3.91
CA VAL A 68 9.78 -5.11 -3.49
C VAL A 68 11.11 -4.36 -3.56
N PRO A 69 11.84 -4.20 -2.44
CA PRO A 69 13.18 -3.66 -2.46
C PRO A 69 14.15 -4.70 -3.03
N VAL A 70 14.92 -4.31 -4.04
CA VAL A 70 15.93 -5.15 -4.70
C VAL A 70 17.21 -4.34 -4.90
N ASP A 71 18.34 -5.02 -5.07
CA ASP A 71 19.61 -4.39 -5.44
C ASP A 71 19.43 -3.52 -6.69
N LYS A 72 20.08 -2.37 -6.73
CA LYS A 72 19.97 -1.41 -7.83
C LYS A 72 20.30 -2.02 -9.19
N LYS A 73 21.24 -2.97 -9.23
CA LYS A 73 21.67 -3.70 -10.44
C LYS A 73 20.77 -4.89 -10.77
N PHE A 74 19.79 -5.25 -9.94
CA PHE A 74 18.86 -6.34 -10.25
C PHE A 74 18.11 -6.09 -11.58
N PRO A 75 17.94 -7.08 -12.48
CA PRO A 75 18.34 -8.49 -12.38
C PRO A 75 19.63 -8.80 -13.18
N ASN A 76 20.75 -8.12 -12.88
CA ASN A 76 22.02 -8.42 -13.52
C ASN A 76 22.50 -9.84 -13.18
N ARG A 77 22.79 -10.62 -14.23
CA ARG A 77 23.33 -11.97 -14.13
C ARG A 77 24.84 -11.95 -14.40
N TRP A 78 25.54 -12.88 -13.77
CA TRP A 78 26.96 -13.13 -13.95
C TRP A 78 27.17 -14.60 -14.32
N SER A 79 28.14 -14.88 -15.18
CA SER A 79 28.52 -16.27 -15.49
C SER A 79 29.07 -16.92 -14.23
N ILE A 80 28.43 -18.00 -13.80
CA ILE A 80 28.87 -18.86 -12.69
C ILE A 80 29.67 -20.04 -13.25
N THR A 81 29.16 -20.62 -14.33
CA THR A 81 29.84 -21.64 -15.14
C THR A 81 29.71 -21.26 -16.63
N PRO A 82 30.43 -21.91 -17.55
CA PRO A 82 30.35 -21.59 -18.99
C PRO A 82 28.93 -21.64 -19.58
N ASN A 83 28.04 -22.43 -18.97
CA ASN A 83 26.68 -22.63 -19.47
C ASN A 83 25.60 -21.96 -18.60
N ILE A 84 25.97 -21.42 -17.43
CA ILE A 84 25.04 -20.87 -16.44
C ILE A 84 25.39 -19.42 -16.13
N GLU A 85 24.47 -18.51 -16.43
CA GLU A 85 24.48 -17.16 -15.87
C GLU A 85 23.42 -17.03 -14.79
N CYS A 86 23.74 -16.39 -13.68
CA CYS A 86 22.86 -16.28 -12.53
C CYS A 86 22.99 -14.93 -11.84
N CYS A 87 21.89 -14.42 -11.28
CA CYS A 87 21.98 -13.34 -10.31
C CYS A 87 22.77 -13.83 -9.09
N THR A 88 23.71 -13.03 -8.61
CA THR A 88 24.51 -13.35 -7.42
C THR A 88 24.06 -12.58 -6.18
N GLN A 89 23.28 -11.52 -6.38
CA GLN A 89 22.72 -10.69 -5.33
C GLN A 89 21.38 -10.11 -5.82
N ILE A 90 20.33 -10.31 -5.02
CA ILE A 90 18.99 -9.74 -5.27
C ILE A 90 18.65 -8.71 -4.19
N TYR A 91 19.08 -8.91 -2.94
CA TYR A 91 18.79 -8.00 -1.83
C TYR A 91 20.03 -7.18 -1.43
N ASN A 92 19.82 -5.88 -1.25
CA ASN A 92 20.84 -4.94 -0.76
C ASN A 92 20.14 -3.81 -0.01
N ASP A 93 20.35 -3.73 1.29
CA ASP A 93 19.73 -2.71 2.15
C ASP A 93 20.23 -1.29 1.84
N LYS A 94 21.50 -1.16 1.43
CA LYS A 94 22.19 0.13 1.24
C LYS A 94 22.03 0.72 -0.16
N ASP A 95 22.02 -0.11 -1.19
CA ASP A 95 21.89 0.34 -2.59
C ASP A 95 20.73 -0.40 -3.28
N SER A 96 19.51 -0.05 -2.86
CA SER A 96 18.29 -0.64 -3.39
C SER A 96 17.52 0.28 -4.33
N LYS A 97 16.69 -0.35 -5.17
CA LYS A 97 15.54 0.25 -5.85
C LYS A 97 14.30 -0.55 -5.49
N SER A 98 13.12 0.03 -5.71
CA SER A 98 11.85 -0.64 -5.47
C SER A 98 11.16 -0.97 -6.79
N ILE A 99 10.65 -2.19 -6.94
CA ILE A 99 9.91 -2.66 -8.12
C ILE A 99 8.58 -3.31 -7.73
N THR A 100 7.63 -3.43 -8.65
CA THR A 100 6.37 -4.13 -8.36
C THR A 100 6.59 -5.62 -8.16
N VAL A 101 5.73 -6.27 -7.37
CA VAL A 101 5.76 -7.73 -7.13
C VAL A 101 5.73 -8.51 -8.45
N GLU A 102 4.95 -8.06 -9.44
CA GLU A 102 4.87 -8.66 -10.77
C GLU A 102 6.21 -8.60 -11.53
N LYS A 103 6.88 -7.44 -11.49
CA LYS A 103 8.22 -7.27 -12.08
C LYS A 103 9.27 -8.11 -11.36
N PHE A 104 9.13 -8.28 -10.05
CA PHE A 104 10.02 -9.11 -9.26
C PHE A 104 9.89 -10.60 -9.63
N LEU A 105 8.66 -11.14 -9.64
CA LEU A 105 8.41 -12.55 -9.98
C LEU A 105 8.78 -12.91 -11.42
N SER A 106 8.57 -11.98 -12.37
CA SER A 106 8.89 -12.17 -13.79
C SER A 106 10.33 -11.88 -14.17
N ALA A 107 11.17 -11.39 -13.24
CA ALA A 107 12.54 -11.04 -13.54
C ALA A 107 13.36 -12.29 -13.94
N PRO A 108 14.11 -12.26 -15.07
CA PRO A 108 14.96 -13.37 -15.49
C PRO A 108 16.23 -13.42 -14.65
N ILE A 109 16.28 -14.31 -13.67
CA ILE A 109 17.41 -14.40 -12.72
C ILE A 109 18.44 -15.46 -13.11
N ILE A 110 18.10 -16.41 -13.97
CA ILE A 110 18.99 -17.48 -14.44
C ILE A 110 18.90 -17.58 -15.97
N GLN A 111 20.02 -17.85 -16.61
CA GLN A 111 20.12 -18.26 -18.01
C GLN A 111 20.90 -19.56 -18.10
N TYR A 112 20.33 -20.57 -18.77
CA TYR A 112 20.98 -21.86 -19.01
C TYR A 112 20.67 -22.32 -20.44
N ASN A 113 21.71 -22.66 -21.22
CA ASN A 113 21.58 -23.11 -22.62
C ASN A 113 20.65 -22.24 -23.50
N ASN A 114 20.78 -20.92 -23.38
CA ASN A 114 19.95 -19.88 -24.06
C ASN A 114 18.48 -19.79 -23.60
N GLU A 115 18.09 -20.53 -22.57
CA GLU A 115 16.77 -20.41 -21.94
C GLU A 115 16.85 -19.48 -20.72
N LEU A 116 15.86 -18.60 -20.56
CA LEU A 116 15.76 -17.68 -19.44
C LEU A 116 14.74 -18.19 -18.42
N TYR A 117 15.19 -18.30 -17.18
CA TYR A 117 14.35 -18.71 -16.06
C TYR A 117 14.08 -17.52 -15.15
N THR A 118 12.79 -17.27 -14.91
CA THR A 118 12.36 -16.20 -14.02
C THR A 118 12.56 -16.58 -12.55
N LEU A 119 12.46 -15.59 -11.67
CA LEU A 119 12.47 -15.81 -10.22
C LEU A 119 11.37 -16.79 -9.80
N GLN A 120 10.17 -16.65 -10.36
CA GLN A 120 9.08 -17.58 -10.09
C GLN A 120 9.41 -19.02 -10.53
N ASN A 121 10.04 -19.21 -11.69
CA ASN A 121 10.46 -20.54 -12.16
C ASN A 121 11.45 -21.17 -11.19
N PHE A 122 12.45 -20.39 -10.74
CA PHE A 122 13.46 -20.84 -9.77
C PHE A 122 12.84 -21.31 -8.46
N VAL A 123 11.96 -20.49 -7.85
CA VAL A 123 11.31 -20.86 -6.59
C VAL A 123 10.48 -22.15 -6.73
N PHE A 124 9.77 -22.29 -7.85
CA PHE A 124 8.95 -23.49 -8.08
C PHE A 124 9.75 -24.73 -8.40
N ALA A 125 10.87 -24.62 -9.14
CA ALA A 125 11.76 -25.74 -9.37
C ALA A 125 12.32 -26.29 -8.04
N ILE A 126 12.67 -25.42 -7.09
CA ILE A 126 13.13 -25.82 -5.75
C ILE A 126 12.01 -26.50 -4.95
N ALA A 127 10.77 -26.01 -5.03
CA ALA A 127 9.66 -26.56 -4.25
C ALA A 127 9.10 -27.89 -4.80
N TYR A 128 9.23 -28.11 -6.10
CA TYR A 128 8.75 -29.30 -6.80
C TYR A 128 9.58 -30.56 -6.46
N SER A 129 10.76 -30.42 -5.84
CA SER A 129 11.65 -31.54 -5.49
C SER A 129 11.20 -32.39 -4.28
N GLY A 130 10.03 -32.15 -3.69
CA GLY A 130 9.49 -33.09 -2.68
C GLY A 130 8.34 -32.62 -1.78
N SER A 131 8.01 -31.32 -1.75
CA SER A 131 7.23 -30.79 -0.62
C SER A 131 5.93 -30.10 -1.01
N ILE A 132 5.87 -29.58 -2.23
CA ILE A 132 4.67 -28.96 -2.79
C ILE A 132 4.39 -29.66 -4.12
N HIS A 133 3.41 -30.57 -4.14
CA HIS A 133 2.85 -31.09 -5.38
C HIS A 133 2.02 -30.01 -6.06
N TRP A 134 2.70 -29.03 -6.66
CA TRP A 134 2.09 -28.04 -7.53
C TRP A 134 2.62 -28.29 -8.94
N GLN A 135 1.76 -28.82 -9.81
CA GLN A 135 1.95 -28.64 -11.24
C GLN A 135 1.51 -27.21 -11.56
N PRO A 136 2.40 -26.29 -11.96
CA PRO A 136 1.95 -25.04 -12.53
C PRO A 136 0.93 -25.40 -13.62
N SER A 137 -0.24 -24.78 -13.55
CA SER A 137 -1.37 -25.03 -14.44
C SER A 137 -0.88 -25.14 -15.88
N CYS A 138 -1.36 -26.18 -16.59
CA CYS A 138 -0.96 -26.63 -17.93
C CYS A 138 -1.04 -25.54 -19.03
N GLU A 139 -0.21 -24.52 -18.93
CA GLU A 139 -0.01 -23.51 -19.96
C GLU A 139 1.07 -24.00 -20.92
N ALA A 140 0.76 -23.96 -22.22
CA ALA A 140 1.75 -24.26 -23.25
C ALA A 140 2.93 -23.28 -23.15
N ASN A 141 4.16 -23.78 -23.31
CA ASN A 141 5.44 -23.04 -23.31
C ASN A 141 6.05 -22.70 -21.94
N GLN A 142 5.76 -23.45 -20.86
CA GLN A 142 6.54 -23.31 -19.63
C GLN A 142 7.92 -23.98 -19.72
N PRO A 143 8.96 -23.36 -19.12
CA PRO A 143 10.31 -23.89 -19.09
C PRO A 143 10.40 -25.15 -18.22
N ASN A 144 11.33 -26.05 -18.54
CA ASN A 144 11.43 -27.35 -17.89
C ASN A 144 11.99 -27.24 -16.47
N LEU A 145 11.11 -27.20 -15.46
CA LEU A 145 11.50 -27.03 -14.06
C LEU A 145 12.35 -28.18 -13.51
N ASN A 146 12.18 -29.41 -14.02
CA ASN A 146 13.04 -30.55 -13.64
C ASN A 146 14.47 -30.36 -14.15
N GLN A 147 14.61 -29.83 -15.36
CA GLN A 147 15.91 -29.49 -15.93
C GLN A 147 16.55 -28.35 -15.14
N LEU A 148 15.80 -27.29 -14.82
CA LEU A 148 16.31 -26.20 -13.97
C LEU A 148 16.81 -26.74 -12.62
N TYR A 149 16.08 -27.68 -12.00
CA TYR A 149 16.48 -28.27 -10.74
C TYR A 149 17.75 -29.12 -10.86
N ASN A 150 17.74 -30.11 -11.75
CA ASN A 150 18.82 -31.10 -11.84
C ASN A 150 20.10 -30.53 -12.46
N ASP A 151 19.97 -29.69 -13.49
CA ASP A 151 21.10 -29.23 -14.29
C ASP A 151 21.67 -27.90 -13.79
N VAL A 152 20.88 -27.08 -13.08
CA VAL A 152 21.32 -25.75 -12.63
C VAL A 152 21.35 -25.67 -11.11
N ILE A 153 20.23 -25.87 -10.42
CA ILE A 153 20.14 -25.66 -8.96
C ILE A 153 21.09 -26.60 -8.21
N CYS A 154 21.15 -27.89 -8.59
CA CYS A 154 22.08 -28.85 -8.01
C CYS A 154 23.56 -28.52 -8.32
N GLU A 155 23.85 -27.98 -9.51
CA GLU A 155 25.22 -27.61 -9.92
C GLU A 155 25.73 -26.39 -9.14
N ILE A 156 24.89 -25.36 -8.96
CA ILE A 156 25.24 -24.11 -8.26
C ILE A 156 24.49 -23.96 -6.93
N SER A 157 24.55 -24.99 -6.08
CA SER A 157 23.77 -25.09 -4.84
C SER A 157 24.01 -23.93 -3.85
N GLU A 158 25.25 -23.49 -3.65
CA GLU A 158 25.57 -22.37 -2.75
C GLU A 158 24.95 -21.04 -3.24
N THR A 159 25.05 -20.77 -4.54
CA THR A 159 24.42 -19.60 -5.17
C THR A 159 22.89 -19.69 -5.06
N SER A 160 22.33 -20.88 -5.27
CA SER A 160 20.89 -21.12 -5.15
C SER A 160 20.39 -20.85 -3.73
N LEU A 161 21.11 -21.31 -2.71
CA LEU A 161 20.77 -21.05 -1.31
C LEU A 161 20.78 -19.55 -0.98
N ARG A 162 21.81 -18.81 -1.44
CA ARG A 162 21.88 -17.35 -1.29
C ARG A 162 20.70 -16.65 -1.95
N LEU A 163 20.31 -17.09 -3.14
CA LEU A 163 19.14 -16.54 -3.84
C LEU A 163 17.86 -16.76 -3.06
N ILE A 164 17.65 -17.95 -2.49
CA ILE A 164 16.46 -18.23 -1.66
C ILE A 164 16.40 -17.26 -0.48
N HIS A 165 17.53 -17.01 0.20
CA HIS A 165 17.61 -16.06 1.32
C HIS A 165 17.33 -14.63 0.87
N ASP A 166 17.96 -14.16 -0.21
CA ASP A 166 17.73 -12.80 -0.72
C ASP A 166 16.28 -12.59 -1.16
N ILE A 167 15.70 -13.55 -1.89
CA ILE A 167 14.30 -13.49 -2.31
C ILE A 167 13.38 -13.40 -1.09
N SER A 168 13.65 -14.19 -0.07
CA SER A 168 12.88 -14.19 1.18
C SER A 168 12.97 -12.84 1.89
N ARG A 169 14.17 -12.25 1.98
CA ARG A 169 14.37 -10.90 2.54
C ARG A 169 13.61 -9.82 1.78
N CYS A 170 13.69 -9.85 0.45
CA CYS A 170 12.94 -8.95 -0.42
C CYS A 170 11.43 -9.01 -0.14
N LEU A 171 10.85 -10.22 -0.08
CA LEU A 171 9.42 -10.42 0.14
C LEU A 171 8.99 -10.09 1.57
N VAL A 172 9.79 -10.46 2.57
CA VAL A 172 9.52 -10.11 3.98
C VAL A 172 9.51 -8.60 4.14
N ALA A 173 10.49 -7.89 3.57
CA ALA A 173 10.56 -6.43 3.61
C ALA A 173 9.35 -5.78 2.92
N ALA A 174 8.95 -6.26 1.74
CA ALA A 174 7.83 -5.71 0.96
C ALA A 174 6.48 -5.84 1.68
N TYR A 175 6.27 -6.93 2.43
CA TYR A 175 4.97 -7.23 3.05
C TYR A 175 4.92 -6.96 4.56
N LYS A 176 6.02 -6.58 5.20
CA LYS A 176 6.11 -6.41 6.65
C LYS A 176 5.02 -5.52 7.22
N GLU A 177 4.92 -4.29 6.72
CA GLU A 177 3.98 -3.30 7.25
C GLU A 177 2.52 -3.66 6.95
N ILE A 178 2.26 -4.39 5.86
CA ILE A 178 0.93 -4.91 5.55
C ILE A 178 0.53 -5.90 6.66
N PHE A 179 1.40 -6.87 6.97
CA PHE A 179 1.06 -7.91 7.93
C PHE A 179 1.06 -7.46 9.38
N GLU A 180 1.92 -6.54 9.78
CA GLU A 180 1.88 -5.92 11.12
C GLU A 180 0.52 -5.24 11.39
N LYS A 181 -0.16 -4.75 10.35
CA LYS A 181 -1.49 -4.13 10.48
C LYS A 181 -2.63 -5.11 10.58
N PHE A 182 -2.57 -6.20 9.81
CA PHE A 182 -3.53 -7.28 9.95
C PHE A 182 -3.43 -7.98 11.32
N ASP A 183 -2.34 -7.79 12.08
CA ASP A 183 -2.20 -8.22 13.48
C ASP A 183 -2.69 -7.17 14.51
N GLY A 184 -3.40 -6.11 14.07
CA GLY A 184 -4.15 -5.21 14.95
C GLY A 184 -3.61 -3.77 15.08
N ASN A 185 -2.61 -3.38 14.28
CA ASN A 185 -2.18 -1.98 14.21
C ASN A 185 -3.01 -1.19 13.17
N ASN A 186 -3.69 -0.12 13.61
CA ASN A 186 -4.59 0.69 12.79
C ASN A 186 -3.95 1.98 12.24
N ASP A 187 -2.63 2.14 12.28
CA ASP A 187 -1.96 3.35 11.75
C ASP A 187 -1.96 3.42 10.20
N GLY A 188 -1.50 4.52 9.59
CA GLY A 188 -1.23 4.64 8.14
C GLY A 188 0.18 4.09 7.82
N TYR A 189 0.48 3.61 6.61
CA TYR A 189 1.81 3.03 6.33
C TYR A 189 2.37 3.34 4.95
N SER A 190 3.68 3.15 4.79
CA SER A 190 4.41 3.25 3.53
C SER A 190 5.46 2.16 3.50
N ASP A 191 5.22 1.16 2.67
CA ASP A 191 5.97 -0.09 2.55
C ASP A 191 7.44 0.10 2.14
N ILE A 192 7.81 1.31 1.71
CA ILE A 192 9.19 1.68 1.39
C ILE A 192 9.66 2.77 2.36
N MET A 193 10.76 2.50 3.09
CA MET A 193 11.38 3.48 3.99
C MET A 193 11.66 4.83 3.33
N SER A 194 12.16 4.86 2.08
CA SER A 194 12.40 6.11 1.33
C SER A 194 11.14 6.84 0.88
N ARG A 195 9.96 6.24 1.08
CA ARG A 195 8.63 6.79 0.80
C ARG A 195 7.83 7.07 2.08
N GLN A 196 8.43 6.92 3.26
CA GLN A 196 7.79 7.27 4.52
C GLN A 196 7.82 8.80 4.74
N PRO A 197 6.74 9.40 5.26
CA PRO A 197 6.79 10.78 5.73
C PRO A 197 7.80 10.93 6.86
N MET A 198 8.50 12.07 6.90
CA MET A 198 9.55 12.34 7.89
C MET A 198 8.98 13.11 9.08
N ILE A 199 9.36 12.72 10.31
CA ILE A 199 9.12 13.53 11.54
C ILE A 199 10.36 14.31 11.92
N VAL A 200 11.54 13.85 11.51
CA VAL A 200 12.85 14.42 11.84
C VAL A 200 13.63 14.64 10.55
N ASN A 201 14.27 15.80 10.41
CA ASN A 201 15.20 16.11 9.34
C ASN A 201 16.51 16.64 9.94
N ASN A 202 17.65 16.05 9.57
CA ASN A 202 18.97 16.41 10.11
C ASN A 202 19.05 16.46 11.65
N GLY A 203 18.35 15.54 12.33
CA GLY A 203 18.32 15.46 13.79
C GLY A 203 17.40 16.47 14.49
N GLN A 204 16.66 17.29 13.74
CA GLN A 204 15.67 18.23 14.28
C GLN A 204 14.25 17.76 13.96
N LEU A 205 13.34 17.94 14.91
CA LEU A 205 11.91 17.72 14.67
C LEU A 205 11.43 18.69 13.58
N ILE A 206 10.59 18.17 12.69
CA ILE A 206 9.91 18.99 11.71
C ILE A 206 8.70 19.60 12.41
N GLU A 207 8.65 20.93 12.41
CA GLU A 207 7.60 21.71 13.05
C GLU A 207 6.79 22.46 11.99
N ASP A 208 5.52 22.69 12.28
CA ASP A 208 4.67 23.58 11.50
C ASP A 208 4.84 25.06 11.89
N GLY A 209 4.05 25.94 11.29
CA GLY A 209 4.06 27.38 11.54
C GLY A 209 3.74 27.82 12.97
N TYR A 210 3.25 26.92 13.82
CA TYR A 210 3.03 27.16 15.25
C TYR A 210 4.11 26.56 16.14
N GLY A 211 5.09 25.84 15.57
CA GLY A 211 6.11 25.13 16.33
C GLY A 211 5.65 23.76 16.83
N ASP A 212 4.51 23.24 16.35
CA ASP A 212 4.04 21.91 16.72
C ASP A 212 4.71 20.83 15.85
N PRO A 213 5.07 19.66 16.41
CA PRO A 213 5.60 18.55 15.61
C PRO A 213 4.67 18.17 14.47
N THR A 214 5.21 17.81 13.31
CA THR A 214 4.41 17.46 12.12
C THR A 214 5.12 16.44 11.23
N LEU A 215 4.40 15.87 10.26
CA LEU A 215 4.95 14.97 9.24
C LEU A 215 5.23 15.73 7.96
N LEU A 216 6.47 15.69 7.48
CA LEU A 216 6.80 16.14 6.13
C LEU A 216 6.44 15.07 5.10
N PHE A 217 5.48 15.40 4.25
CA PHE A 217 5.23 14.67 3.02
C PHE A 217 6.07 15.29 1.91
N ASN A 218 7.12 14.59 1.47
CA ASN A 218 7.96 14.98 0.34
C ASN A 218 8.40 13.73 -0.41
N HIS A 219 7.84 13.54 -1.61
CA HIS A 219 8.04 12.31 -2.40
C HIS A 219 7.68 11.03 -1.63
N SER A 220 6.77 11.16 -0.66
CA SER A 220 6.36 10.14 0.31
C SER A 220 4.85 9.99 0.33
N TYR A 221 4.35 8.89 0.90
CA TYR A 221 2.92 8.66 1.04
C TYR A 221 2.59 7.85 2.29
N LEU A 222 1.32 7.85 2.67
CA LEU A 222 0.73 6.84 3.56
C LEU A 222 -0.48 6.23 2.85
N GLN A 223 -0.60 4.91 2.87
CA GLN A 223 -1.79 4.20 2.42
C GLN A 223 -2.57 3.63 3.62
N ILE A 224 -3.89 3.75 3.56
CA ILE A 224 -4.83 3.29 4.59
C ILE A 224 -5.89 2.45 3.88
N PRO A 225 -5.99 1.14 4.16
CA PRO A 225 -7.05 0.30 3.60
C PRO A 225 -8.40 0.72 4.17
N ILE A 226 -9.40 0.86 3.31
CA ILE A 226 -10.76 1.22 3.69
C ILE A 226 -11.68 0.07 3.30
N ALA A 227 -12.27 -0.57 4.31
CA ALA A 227 -13.25 -1.62 4.13
C ALA A 227 -14.60 -1.05 3.71
N GLU A 228 -15.32 -1.82 2.88
CA GLU A 228 -16.66 -1.51 2.45
C GLU A 228 -17.62 -1.32 3.63
N GLN A 229 -18.40 -0.23 3.57
CA GLN A 229 -19.48 0.04 4.52
C GLN A 229 -20.72 0.47 3.75
N VAL A 230 -21.57 -0.52 3.47
CA VAL A 230 -22.83 -0.32 2.76
C VAL A 230 -23.68 0.66 3.54
N ASN A 231 -24.26 1.65 2.85
CA ASN A 231 -25.09 2.72 3.41
C ASN A 231 -24.36 3.87 4.11
N TYR A 232 -23.03 3.94 4.05
CA TYR A 232 -22.28 5.05 4.62
C TYR A 232 -21.68 5.97 3.56
N GLY A 233 -21.75 7.27 3.81
CA GLY A 233 -20.87 8.28 3.21
C GLY A 233 -19.47 8.22 3.80
N ILE A 234 -18.52 8.94 3.21
CA ILE A 234 -17.14 9.08 3.71
C ILE A 234 -16.83 10.53 4.00
N ARG A 235 -16.10 10.77 5.09
CA ARG A 235 -15.52 12.06 5.46
C ARG A 235 -14.02 11.92 5.61
N ILE A 236 -13.27 12.75 4.90
CA ILE A 236 -11.81 12.79 4.95
C ILE A 236 -11.41 14.17 5.45
N CYS A 237 -10.73 14.22 6.59
CA CYS A 237 -10.23 15.44 7.18
C CYS A 237 -8.70 15.39 7.23
N LEU A 238 -8.02 16.49 6.87
CA LEU A 238 -6.57 16.69 7.08
C LEU A 238 -6.30 18.05 7.74
N GLU A 239 -5.18 18.17 8.43
CA GLU A 239 -4.63 19.42 9.01
C GLU A 239 -3.22 19.44 8.51
N LEU A 240 -2.96 20.46 7.73
CA LEU A 240 -1.78 20.51 6.92
C LEU A 240 -1.34 21.95 6.76
N GLN A 241 -0.07 22.13 6.46
CA GLN A 241 0.49 23.39 6.01
C GLN A 241 1.05 23.16 4.61
N MET A 242 0.70 24.06 3.70
CA MET A 242 1.23 24.02 2.34
C MET A 242 2.72 24.37 2.34
N LEU A 243 3.50 23.67 1.54
CA LEU A 243 4.87 24.08 1.24
C LEU A 243 4.92 24.79 -0.12
N ASN A 244 5.79 25.78 -0.24
CA ASN A 244 5.91 26.58 -1.47
C ASN A 244 6.59 25.75 -2.56
N THR A 245 5.79 25.04 -3.35
CA THR A 245 6.25 24.25 -4.50
C THR A 245 5.55 24.69 -5.78
N LEU A 246 6.33 24.86 -6.85
CA LEU A 246 5.81 25.20 -8.18
C LEU A 246 5.01 24.06 -8.82
N GLN A 247 5.21 22.82 -8.37
CA GLN A 247 4.58 21.65 -8.94
C GLN A 247 3.22 21.37 -8.31
N GLN A 248 2.24 21.00 -9.14
CA GLN A 248 0.97 20.49 -8.67
C GLN A 248 1.18 19.13 -7.99
N GLY A 249 0.60 18.96 -6.81
CA GLY A 249 0.79 17.78 -5.98
C GLY A 249 -0.51 17.17 -5.49
N PHE A 250 -0.45 15.92 -5.04
CA PHE A 250 -1.58 15.21 -4.43
C PHE A 250 -1.52 15.33 -2.91
N ILE A 251 -2.60 15.81 -2.29
CA ILE A 251 -2.75 15.78 -0.82
C ILE A 251 -3.31 14.41 -0.42
N PHE A 252 -4.47 14.02 -0.96
CA PHE A 252 -4.99 12.68 -0.77
C PHE A 252 -5.80 12.19 -1.96
N VAL A 253 -5.92 10.87 -2.07
CA VAL A 253 -6.82 10.20 -3.00
C VAL A 253 -7.45 8.97 -2.36
N TYR A 254 -8.78 8.89 -2.37
CA TYR A 254 -9.52 7.68 -2.02
C TYR A 254 -10.01 6.97 -3.29
N GLY A 255 -9.71 5.68 -3.41
CA GLY A 255 -10.36 4.82 -4.39
C GLY A 255 -9.69 3.47 -4.59
N ASN A 256 -10.03 2.83 -5.71
CA ASN A 256 -9.53 1.53 -6.14
C ASN A 256 -9.38 1.56 -7.67
N ARG A 257 -8.20 1.26 -8.21
CA ARG A 257 -7.89 1.38 -9.64
C ARG A 257 -8.62 0.34 -10.50
N HIS A 258 -9.04 -0.76 -9.91
CA HIS A 258 -9.66 -1.89 -10.60
C HIS A 258 -11.19 -1.88 -10.52
N GLN A 259 -11.78 -0.93 -9.79
CA GLN A 259 -13.23 -0.86 -9.57
C GLN A 259 -13.85 0.41 -10.17
N LYS A 260 -15.06 0.26 -10.74
CA LYS A 260 -15.85 1.34 -11.35
C LYS A 260 -16.63 2.18 -10.32
N ASN A 261 -15.97 2.57 -9.23
CA ASN A 261 -16.60 3.32 -8.14
C ASN A 261 -16.20 4.82 -8.16
N ILE A 262 -16.86 5.61 -7.32
CA ILE A 262 -16.57 7.05 -7.21
C ILE A 262 -15.28 7.25 -6.44
N SER A 263 -14.26 7.81 -7.08
CA SER A 263 -13.01 8.19 -6.40
C SER A 263 -13.00 9.66 -6.02
N LEU A 264 -12.34 9.97 -4.90
CA LEU A 264 -12.20 11.32 -4.36
C LEU A 264 -10.72 11.71 -4.39
N SER A 265 -10.40 12.94 -4.77
CA SER A 265 -9.05 13.47 -4.60
C SER A 265 -9.05 14.92 -4.15
N CYS A 266 -8.02 15.26 -3.39
CA CYS A 266 -7.61 16.63 -3.16
C CYS A 266 -6.18 16.79 -3.69
N GLU A 267 -6.04 17.69 -4.66
CA GLU A 267 -4.76 18.11 -5.24
C GLU A 267 -4.51 19.56 -4.87
N HIS A 268 -3.27 20.01 -4.96
CA HIS A 268 -2.91 21.40 -4.73
C HIS A 268 -2.01 21.93 -5.83
N ASN A 269 -2.09 23.22 -6.08
CA ASN A 269 -1.03 24.00 -6.69
C ASN A 269 -0.88 25.32 -5.91
N LEU A 270 -0.04 26.24 -6.38
CA LEU A 270 0.18 27.52 -5.70
C LEU A 270 -1.06 28.42 -5.60
N LYS A 271 -2.11 28.17 -6.38
CA LYS A 271 -3.30 29.03 -6.46
C LYS A 271 -4.54 28.40 -5.85
N PHE A 272 -4.67 27.08 -5.92
CA PHE A 272 -5.90 26.38 -5.57
C PHE A 272 -5.64 25.04 -4.90
N LEU A 273 -6.50 24.73 -3.93
CA LEU A 273 -6.87 23.37 -3.57
C LEU A 273 -7.93 22.90 -4.57
N ILE A 274 -7.70 21.75 -5.19
CA ILE A 274 -8.51 21.21 -6.28
C ILE A 274 -9.09 19.89 -5.80
N PHE A 275 -10.37 19.92 -5.45
CA PHE A 275 -11.13 18.75 -5.06
C PHE A 275 -11.81 18.15 -6.28
N LYS A 276 -11.65 16.84 -6.49
CA LYS A 276 -12.25 16.15 -7.63
C LYS A 276 -13.01 14.92 -7.16
N THR A 277 -14.13 14.68 -7.82
CA THR A 277 -14.83 13.41 -7.78
C THR A 277 -14.86 12.83 -9.19
N PHE A 278 -14.51 11.56 -9.34
CA PHE A 278 -14.55 10.86 -10.61
C PHE A 278 -15.56 9.72 -10.54
N SER A 279 -16.36 9.53 -11.59
CA SER A 279 -17.13 8.31 -11.80
C SER A 279 -16.32 7.29 -12.62
N GLN A 280 -16.68 6.00 -12.49
CA GLN A 280 -16.22 4.85 -13.29
C GLN A 280 -14.76 4.87 -13.76
N ASN A 281 -13.85 4.14 -13.10
CA ASN A 281 -12.45 3.95 -13.54
C ASN A 281 -11.66 5.25 -13.80
N ARG A 282 -12.05 6.37 -13.18
CA ARG A 282 -11.44 7.71 -13.38
C ARG A 282 -11.55 8.26 -14.81
N THR A 283 -12.31 7.63 -15.70
CA THR A 283 -12.41 8.07 -17.10
C THR A 283 -13.41 9.21 -17.27
N SER A 284 -14.38 9.35 -16.36
CA SER A 284 -15.32 10.47 -16.34
C SER A 284 -15.20 11.28 -15.06
N LEU A 285 -14.61 12.47 -15.17
CA LEU A 285 -14.65 13.47 -14.11
C LEU A 285 -16.12 13.85 -13.84
N ASN A 286 -16.59 13.62 -12.62
CA ASN A 286 -17.94 13.99 -12.22
C ASN A 286 -17.97 15.47 -11.79
N LYS A 287 -16.99 15.89 -10.99
CA LYS A 287 -16.88 17.26 -10.51
C LYS A 287 -15.45 17.68 -10.23
N THR A 288 -15.16 18.96 -10.45
CA THR A 288 -14.00 19.66 -9.89
C THR A 288 -14.47 20.91 -9.15
N ILE A 289 -13.99 21.09 -7.92
CA ILE A 289 -14.21 22.28 -7.10
C ILE A 289 -12.82 22.84 -6.77
N LYS A 290 -12.66 24.15 -6.96
CA LYS A 290 -11.39 24.85 -6.71
C LYS A 290 -11.60 25.85 -5.58
N VAL A 291 -10.81 25.72 -4.52
CA VAL A 291 -10.79 26.66 -3.40
C VAL A 291 -9.47 27.43 -3.45
N PRO A 292 -9.47 28.78 -3.44
CA PRO A 292 -8.24 29.56 -3.47
C PRO A 292 -7.34 29.23 -2.28
N VAL A 293 -6.04 29.10 -2.56
CA VAL A 293 -5.01 29.05 -1.51
C VAL A 293 -4.67 30.48 -1.10
N ASN A 294 -4.66 30.75 0.20
CA ASN A 294 -4.23 32.03 0.75
C ASN A 294 -2.78 31.96 1.26
N VAL A 295 -2.17 33.11 1.52
CA VAL A 295 -0.78 33.17 2.00
C VAL A 295 -0.62 32.49 3.37
N ASP A 296 -1.63 32.59 4.23
CA ASP A 296 -1.61 32.02 5.58
C ASP A 296 -1.47 30.49 5.56
N MET A 297 -2.03 29.80 4.56
CA MET A 297 -1.92 28.34 4.39
C MET A 297 -0.47 27.86 4.18
N PHE A 298 0.45 28.73 3.76
CA PHE A 298 1.89 28.42 3.67
C PHE A 298 2.63 28.72 4.97
N GLN A 299 2.08 29.60 5.80
CA GLN A 299 2.72 30.06 7.03
C GLN A 299 2.26 29.29 8.25
N LYS A 300 1.03 28.77 8.25
CA LYS A 300 0.38 28.15 9.40
C LYS A 300 -0.46 26.94 8.96
N PRO A 301 -0.64 25.93 9.82
CA PRO A 301 -1.51 24.82 9.53
C PRO A 301 -2.97 25.26 9.44
N PHE A 302 -3.72 24.57 8.58
CA PHE A 302 -5.14 24.78 8.36
C PHE A 302 -5.82 23.43 8.16
N THR A 303 -7.14 23.37 8.36
CA THR A 303 -7.89 22.13 8.20
C THR A 303 -8.60 22.08 6.85
N ILE A 304 -8.58 20.91 6.22
CA ILE A 304 -9.40 20.60 5.06
C ILE A 304 -10.34 19.45 5.39
N GLU A 305 -11.55 19.54 4.87
CA GLU A 305 -12.54 18.46 4.90
C GLU A 305 -13.12 18.26 3.51
N MET A 306 -13.23 16.99 3.10
CA MET A 306 -14.05 16.56 1.97
C MET A 306 -14.96 15.42 2.45
N ALA A 307 -16.27 15.64 2.39
CA ALA A 307 -17.28 14.67 2.78
C ALA A 307 -18.20 14.34 1.61
N LEU A 308 -18.35 13.06 1.27
CA LEU A 308 -19.31 12.57 0.29
C LEU A 308 -20.33 11.68 0.98
N TYR A 309 -21.55 12.18 1.11
CA TYR A 309 -22.66 11.53 1.76
C TYR A 309 -23.28 10.46 0.87
N LYS A 310 -23.95 9.46 1.47
CA LYS A 310 -24.59 8.36 0.75
C LYS A 310 -25.54 8.82 -0.34
N ASN A 311 -26.31 9.87 -0.06
CA ASN A 311 -27.29 10.45 -0.97
C ASN A 311 -26.68 11.33 -2.08
N GLY A 312 -25.34 11.34 -2.20
CA GLY A 312 -24.61 12.08 -3.22
C GLY A 312 -24.34 13.55 -2.89
N TYR A 313 -24.58 14.01 -1.66
CA TYR A 313 -24.11 15.36 -1.30
C TYR A 313 -22.60 15.36 -1.08
N LEU A 314 -21.89 16.28 -1.73
CA LEU A 314 -20.48 16.56 -1.57
C LEU A 314 -20.33 17.89 -0.81
N SER A 315 -19.69 17.83 0.35
CA SER A 315 -19.39 18.99 1.19
C SER A 315 -17.88 19.17 1.30
N ILE A 316 -17.40 20.40 1.11
CA ILE A 316 -16.00 20.77 1.25
C ILE A 316 -15.90 21.91 2.25
N SER A 317 -15.00 21.77 3.21
CA SER A 317 -14.80 22.77 4.26
C SER A 317 -13.33 23.06 4.43
N ILE A 318 -13.04 24.32 4.77
CA ILE A 318 -11.70 24.79 5.10
C ILE A 318 -11.80 25.49 6.46
N ASN A 319 -10.89 25.18 7.38
CA ASN A 319 -10.86 25.74 8.73
C ASN A 319 -12.21 25.60 9.45
N GLU A 320 -12.83 24.42 9.32
CA GLU A 320 -14.14 24.09 9.91
C GLU A 320 -15.32 24.90 9.36
N TYR A 321 -15.15 25.65 8.27
CA TYR A 321 -16.23 26.39 7.61
C TYR A 321 -16.51 25.81 6.23
N LEU A 322 -17.78 25.50 5.98
CA LEU A 322 -18.27 25.01 4.70
C LEU A 322 -17.98 26.05 3.60
N GLN A 323 -17.23 25.63 2.58
CA GLN A 323 -16.93 26.43 1.39
C GLN A 323 -17.83 26.04 0.22
N HIS A 324 -18.19 24.77 0.12
CA HIS A 324 -18.99 24.24 -0.98
C HIS A 324 -19.88 23.09 -0.51
N CYS A 325 -21.15 23.07 -0.93
CA CYS A 325 -22.06 21.94 -0.73
C CYS A 325 -22.94 21.79 -1.97
N GLU A 326 -22.90 20.62 -2.60
CA GLU A 326 -23.73 20.33 -3.76
C GLU A 326 -24.04 18.84 -3.88
N LYS A 327 -25.02 18.50 -4.71
CA LYS A 327 -25.39 17.12 -4.98
C LYS A 327 -24.78 16.63 -6.29
N ILE A 328 -24.04 15.53 -6.25
CA ILE A 328 -23.56 14.81 -7.44
C ILE A 328 -24.67 13.85 -7.95
N PRO A 329 -24.73 13.52 -9.26
CA PRO A 329 -25.85 12.79 -9.87
C PRO A 329 -25.91 11.29 -9.53
N THR A 330 -25.20 10.85 -8.49
CA THR A 330 -25.03 9.44 -8.13
C THR A 330 -24.96 9.30 -6.62
N ASN A 331 -25.61 8.26 -6.08
CA ASN A 331 -25.40 7.86 -4.70
C ASN A 331 -23.99 7.32 -4.49
N PHE A 332 -23.54 7.37 -3.25
CA PHE A 332 -22.24 6.88 -2.82
C PHE A 332 -22.41 5.82 -1.72
N SER A 333 -21.49 4.89 -1.66
CA SER A 333 -21.26 4.06 -0.49
C SER A 333 -19.76 3.78 -0.41
N ILE A 334 -19.23 3.73 0.81
CA ILE A 334 -17.84 3.32 1.02
C ILE A 334 -17.68 1.91 0.46
N TYR A 335 -16.67 1.74 -0.40
CA TYR A 335 -16.32 0.47 -1.03
C TYR A 335 -14.88 0.08 -0.68
N ASN A 336 -14.52 -1.18 -0.95
CA ASN A 336 -13.17 -1.67 -0.69
C ASN A 336 -12.14 -0.94 -1.57
N GLY A 337 -11.21 -0.25 -0.92
CA GLY A 337 -10.15 0.49 -1.60
C GLY A 337 -9.14 1.01 -0.60
N LYS A 338 -8.42 2.07 -0.97
CA LYS A 338 -7.46 2.73 -0.08
C LYS A 338 -7.60 4.23 -0.14
N LEU A 339 -7.30 4.88 0.98
CA LEU A 339 -6.91 6.28 0.99
C LEU A 339 -5.39 6.35 0.91
N ILE A 340 -4.86 7.10 -0.05
CA ILE A 340 -3.45 7.47 -0.10
C ILE A 340 -3.33 8.96 0.24
N THR A 341 -2.51 9.29 1.23
CA THR A 341 -2.09 10.67 1.54
C THR A 341 -0.69 10.89 0.98
N GLY A 342 -0.44 12.02 0.31
CA GLY A 342 0.87 12.39 -0.23
C GLY A 342 1.14 11.96 -1.68
N ALA A 343 0.31 11.08 -2.28
CA ALA A 343 0.48 10.63 -3.65
C ALA A 343 -0.84 10.29 -4.36
N ASN A 344 -0.77 10.03 -5.67
CA ASN A 344 -1.85 9.39 -6.41
C ASN A 344 -2.01 7.90 -6.05
N LEU A 345 -3.08 7.23 -6.53
CA LEU A 345 -3.33 5.80 -6.24
C LEU A 345 -2.23 4.85 -6.74
N ASP A 346 -1.36 5.31 -7.65
CA ASP A 346 -0.25 4.55 -8.21
C ASP A 346 1.07 4.75 -7.45
N GLY A 347 1.16 5.77 -6.58
CA GLY A 347 2.41 6.09 -5.88
C GLY A 347 3.51 6.63 -6.83
N GLU A 348 3.12 7.38 -7.87
CA GLU A 348 4.04 7.91 -8.89
C GLU A 348 4.07 9.44 -8.94
N LYS A 349 2.97 10.10 -8.56
CA LYS A 349 2.85 11.56 -8.50
C LYS A 349 2.59 12.00 -7.08
N PHE A 350 3.40 12.92 -6.58
CA PHE A 350 3.49 13.24 -5.15
C PHE A 350 3.07 14.67 -4.84
N GLY A 351 2.60 14.88 -3.62
CA GLY A 351 2.44 16.20 -3.00
C GLY A 351 3.65 16.59 -2.17
N ASN A 352 3.71 17.88 -1.83
CA ASN A 352 4.68 18.40 -0.87
C ASN A 352 3.99 19.32 0.14
N PHE A 353 3.85 18.86 1.38
CA PHE A 353 3.15 19.55 2.47
C PHE A 353 3.57 18.99 3.84
N LEU A 354 3.30 19.75 4.88
CA LEU A 354 3.36 19.25 6.26
C LEU A 354 1.97 18.76 6.66
N CYS A 355 1.85 17.66 7.38
CA CYS A 355 0.57 17.16 7.87
C CYS A 355 0.69 16.65 9.30
N SER A 356 -0.10 17.22 10.18
CA SER A 356 -0.07 16.88 11.59
C SER A 356 -1.04 15.75 11.91
N VAL A 357 -2.16 15.67 11.18
CA VAL A 357 -3.26 14.74 11.49
C VAL A 357 -4.05 14.34 10.23
N VAL A 358 -4.46 13.09 10.14
CA VAL A 358 -5.38 12.53 9.12
C VAL A 358 -6.53 11.81 9.83
N SER A 359 -7.78 12.12 9.49
CA SER A 359 -8.98 11.43 9.99
C SER A 359 -9.86 11.00 8.82
N ILE A 360 -10.39 9.78 8.93
CA ILE A 360 -11.33 9.19 7.99
C ILE A 360 -12.50 8.66 8.78
N GLU A 361 -13.70 9.07 8.40
CA GLU A 361 -14.93 8.73 9.12
C GLU A 361 -15.99 8.24 8.12
N ALA A 362 -16.81 7.31 8.58
CA ALA A 362 -18.04 6.92 7.92
C ALA A 362 -19.16 7.86 8.38
N ILE A 363 -20.06 8.24 7.47
CA ILE A 363 -21.24 9.04 7.78
C ILE A 363 -22.47 8.20 7.49
N ASP A 364 -23.30 7.92 8.49
CA ASP A 364 -24.51 7.11 8.29
C ASP A 364 -25.64 7.88 7.55
N THR A 365 -26.78 7.23 7.35
CA THR A 365 -27.95 7.87 6.70
C THR A 365 -28.63 8.95 7.54
N LEU A 366 -28.36 9.01 8.84
CA LEU A 366 -28.82 10.04 9.76
C LEU A 366 -27.79 11.18 9.90
N ASN A 367 -26.72 11.14 9.11
CA ASN A 367 -25.57 12.05 9.14
C ASN A 367 -24.73 11.94 10.42
N ILE A 368 -24.78 10.81 11.13
CA ILE A 368 -23.95 10.54 12.30
C ILE A 368 -22.59 10.03 11.85
N ILE A 369 -21.52 10.59 12.41
CA ILE A 369 -20.15 10.23 12.06
C ILE A 369 -19.60 9.12 12.96
N HIS A 370 -18.83 8.22 12.36
CA HIS A 370 -18.15 7.10 12.98
C HIS A 370 -16.70 7.04 12.49
N THR A 371 -15.72 7.09 13.38
CA THR A 371 -14.31 7.04 13.03
C THR A 371 -13.94 5.68 12.43
N ILE A 372 -13.41 5.70 11.21
CA ILE A 372 -12.79 4.54 10.55
C ILE A 372 -11.30 4.51 10.92
N PHE A 373 -10.66 5.66 10.78
CA PHE A 373 -9.22 5.80 10.93
C PHE A 373 -8.91 7.19 11.48
N MET A 374 -7.93 7.27 12.36
CA MET A 374 -7.39 8.55 12.81
C MET A 374 -5.93 8.37 13.20
N SER A 375 -5.06 9.20 12.65
CA SER A 375 -3.64 9.22 12.98
C SER A 375 -3.17 10.66 13.09
N GLY A 376 -2.27 10.92 14.03
CA GLY A 376 -1.74 12.24 14.28
C GLY A 376 -0.48 12.22 15.13
N VAL A 377 0.33 13.25 14.96
CA VAL A 377 1.53 13.52 15.78
C VAL A 377 1.20 13.99 17.20
N ARG A 378 -0.08 14.28 17.47
CA ARG A 378 -0.62 14.66 18.78
C ARG A 378 -1.81 13.78 19.14
N ARG A 379 -2.16 13.74 20.43
CA ARG A 379 -3.34 13.01 20.91
C ARG A 379 -4.62 13.66 20.39
N LEU A 380 -5.54 12.86 19.88
CA LEU A 380 -6.78 13.32 19.26
C LEU A 380 -8.01 12.75 19.98
N SER A 381 -9.07 13.55 19.99
CA SER A 381 -10.39 13.19 20.48
C SER A 381 -11.25 12.70 19.31
N ARG A 382 -11.93 11.57 19.50
CA ARG A 382 -12.89 11.05 18.50
C ARG A 382 -14.18 11.86 18.53
N PHE A 383 -14.83 11.99 17.38
CA PHE A 383 -16.16 12.60 17.26
C PHE A 383 -17.28 11.59 17.04
N ASP A 384 -17.08 10.33 17.40
CA ASP A 384 -18.09 9.28 17.26
C ASP A 384 -19.45 9.74 17.84
N GLY A 385 -20.49 9.70 17.00
CA GLY A 385 -21.85 10.09 17.40
C GLY A 385 -22.25 11.54 17.10
N LEU A 386 -21.37 12.38 16.56
CA LEU A 386 -21.75 13.74 16.14
C LEU A 386 -22.61 13.68 14.87
N GLN A 387 -23.77 14.34 14.90
CA GLN A 387 -24.59 14.53 13.71
C GLN A 387 -24.08 15.73 12.90
N LEU A 388 -23.73 15.50 11.63
CA LEU A 388 -23.14 16.49 10.73
C LEU A 388 -23.84 16.47 9.37
N PRO A 389 -24.96 17.19 9.18
CA PRO A 389 -25.63 17.33 7.88
C PRO A 389 -24.74 17.96 6.80
N PRO A 390 -24.97 17.72 5.49
CA PRO A 390 -24.09 18.19 4.42
C PRO A 390 -23.97 19.71 4.29
N ASP A 391 -25.00 20.46 4.64
CA ASP A 391 -25.15 21.91 4.46
C ASP A 391 -24.85 22.73 5.73
N ILE A 392 -24.47 22.09 6.84
CA ILE A 392 -24.12 22.80 8.06
C ILE A 392 -22.88 23.66 7.85
N ILE A 393 -22.95 24.94 8.26
CA ILE A 393 -21.90 25.94 8.02
C ILE A 393 -20.63 25.62 8.82
N LYS A 394 -20.78 25.33 10.11
CA LYS A 394 -19.66 24.99 11.00
C LYS A 394 -19.52 23.48 11.08
N ARG A 395 -18.34 22.99 10.70
CA ARG A 395 -18.04 21.58 10.48
C ARG A 395 -16.80 21.19 11.28
N PRO A 396 -16.98 20.77 12.55
CA PRO A 396 -15.86 20.47 13.45
C PRO A 396 -15.01 19.35 12.86
N ALA A 397 -13.78 19.65 12.47
CA ALA A 397 -12.94 18.67 11.79
C ALA A 397 -12.07 17.89 12.78
N ARG A 398 -11.71 18.48 13.94
CA ARG A 398 -10.63 18.00 14.84
C ARG A 398 -10.83 18.47 16.30
N ARG A 399 -10.54 17.60 17.28
CA ARG A 399 -10.44 17.93 18.72
C ARG A 399 -9.29 17.16 19.36
#